data_AF-A0A8S4ARV1-F1
#
_entry.id   AF-A0A8S4ARV1-F1
#
_cell.length_a   1.000
_cell.length_b   1.000
_cell.length_c   1.000
_cell.angle_alpha   90.00
_cell.angle_beta   90.00
_cell.angle_gamma   90.00
#
_symmetry.space_group_name_H-M   'P 1'
#
loop_
_entity.id
_entity.type
_entity.pdbx_description
1 polymer ?
#
loop_
_entity_poly.entity_id
_entity_poly.type
_entity_poly.pdbx_seq_one_letter_code
_entity_poly.pdbx_strand_id
1 'polypeptide(L)'
;MDDLKPVSEAGGKMTSLEQVGEEVVGQARCPFESGQSNVGLFAGGDFYSATMTDFLASDAVIYRSLGEGRPVLRTVKYDSKWLREPHFLHAIDYGNYVYFFLSEIAVEYTALGKVVFSRVARVCKNDNGGSPRVLDRYWTSFLKSLTNVLQINQRPAVVGVFTTQGNSIPGSAVCAFYMDDIEKVFNGKFKEQRTSDSSWTPVPDEQVPRPRPGTCAGDGPASDYKSSVQFPDEMLTFIKSYPLMDEAVPSVNDRPCFTRTSSRSKLTQIVVDVSAGPYKDRTVMFLGSDDGRVLKVLANTHPNDSFGSKLLEDINVYNPSKCNVQGQEDRRVLGLELDKDHHALFVAFSSCVIRVPLSRCTQHGACKKACLASRDPYCIWLRTGTCANMTPGFKMLAPRCAVQSRKAVETKTTE
;
A
#
# COMPACT_ATOMS: atom_id res chain seq x y z
N MET A 1 2.19 -11.63 14.19
CA MET A 1 0.97 -11.32 14.96
C MET A 1 0.21 -10.35 14.08
N ASP A 2 -0.77 -10.89 13.38
CA ASP A 2 -1.10 -10.38 12.05
C ASP A 2 -2.40 -9.59 12.14
N ASP A 3 -2.47 -8.43 11.49
CA ASP A 3 -3.61 -7.49 11.56
C ASP A 3 -4.84 -7.99 10.77
N LEU A 4 -5.26 -9.22 11.05
CA LEU A 4 -6.60 -9.72 10.76
C LEU A 4 -7.58 -8.98 11.67
N LYS A 5 -8.20 -7.92 11.13
CA LYS A 5 -9.35 -7.29 11.78
C LYS A 5 -10.39 -8.38 12.09
N PRO A 6 -10.85 -8.51 13.35
CA PRO A 6 -11.78 -9.57 13.72
C PRO A 6 -13.10 -9.37 12.97
N VAL A 7 -13.62 -10.46 12.40
CA VAL A 7 -14.74 -10.41 11.48
C VAL A 7 -16.04 -10.33 12.27
N SER A 8 -16.64 -9.13 12.32
CA SER A 8 -18.04 -8.98 12.67
C SER A 8 -18.92 -9.53 11.53
N GLU A 9 -20.02 -10.20 11.87
CA GLU A 9 -21.13 -10.39 10.92
C GLU A 9 -21.53 -9.04 10.28
N ALA A 10 -22.06 -9.09 9.06
CA ALA A 10 -22.28 -7.89 8.25
C ALA A 10 -23.25 -6.87 8.91
N GLY A 11 -22.68 -5.83 9.54
CA GLY A 11 -23.42 -4.79 10.26
C GLY A 11 -23.53 -5.01 11.78
N GLY A 12 -23.05 -6.14 12.30
CA GLY A 12 -23.03 -6.42 13.74
C GLY A 12 -21.99 -5.59 14.49
N LYS A 13 -22.39 -4.94 15.59
CA LYS A 13 -21.43 -4.25 16.47
C LYS A 13 -20.84 -5.28 17.44
N MET A 14 -19.57 -5.64 17.27
CA MET A 14 -18.88 -6.66 18.06
C MET A 14 -18.95 -6.36 19.57
N THR A 15 -19.62 -7.24 20.34
CA THR A 15 -19.89 -7.07 21.77
C THR A 15 -18.93 -7.81 22.70
N SER A 16 -18.35 -8.92 22.23
CA SER A 16 -17.29 -9.66 22.91
C SER A 16 -16.22 -10.11 21.91
N LEU A 17 -15.11 -10.66 22.41
CA LEU A 17 -14.06 -11.30 21.61
C LEU A 17 -14.15 -12.83 21.68
N GLU A 18 -15.33 -13.35 22.01
CA GLU A 18 -15.60 -14.79 22.07
C GLU A 18 -15.96 -15.32 20.68
N GLN A 19 -15.54 -16.55 20.38
CA GLN A 19 -15.86 -17.19 19.11
C GLN A 19 -17.34 -17.57 19.07
N VAL A 20 -18.00 -17.23 17.96
CA VAL A 20 -19.38 -17.60 17.64
C VAL A 20 -19.38 -18.29 16.28
N GLY A 21 -20.10 -19.40 16.15
CA GLY A 21 -20.10 -20.24 14.96
C GLY A 21 -18.94 -21.26 14.90
N GLU A 22 -18.90 -22.03 13.81
CA GLU A 22 -17.93 -23.10 13.59
C GLU A 22 -16.59 -22.58 13.02
N GLU A 23 -15.51 -23.32 13.24
CA GLU A 23 -14.21 -23.02 12.61
C GLU A 23 -14.26 -23.27 11.10
N VAL A 24 -13.75 -22.31 10.31
CA VAL A 24 -13.64 -22.43 8.85
C VAL A 24 -12.20 -22.72 8.43
N VAL A 25 -12.03 -23.61 7.45
CA VAL A 25 -10.71 -24.04 6.93
C VAL A 25 -9.81 -22.83 6.59
N GLY A 26 -8.64 -22.74 7.24
CA GLY A 26 -7.69 -21.63 7.07
C GLY A 26 -6.85 -21.68 5.79
N GLN A 27 -6.83 -22.80 5.06
CA GLN A 27 -6.06 -22.95 3.83
C GLN A 27 -6.41 -21.86 2.80
N ALA A 28 -5.39 -21.27 2.16
CA ALA A 28 -5.50 -20.12 1.25
C ALA A 28 -6.07 -18.82 1.88
N ARG A 29 -6.36 -18.80 3.18
CA ARG A 29 -6.88 -17.64 3.93
C ARG A 29 -5.87 -17.13 4.97
N CYS A 30 -5.11 -18.04 5.57
CA CYS A 30 -4.11 -17.81 6.61
C CYS A 30 -2.80 -18.53 6.21
N PRO A 31 -1.60 -17.99 6.49
CA PRO A 31 -0.34 -18.67 6.21
C PRO A 31 -0.12 -19.88 7.13
N PHE A 32 0.81 -20.77 6.75
CA PHE A 32 1.21 -21.91 7.58
C PHE A 32 2.28 -21.53 8.62
N GLU A 33 3.06 -20.48 8.36
CA GLU A 33 4.10 -19.97 9.24
C GLU A 33 3.97 -18.45 9.38
N SER A 34 4.17 -17.92 10.59
CA SER A 34 4.05 -16.48 10.88
C SER A 34 5.12 -15.58 10.25
N GLY A 35 6.06 -16.15 9.48
CA GLY A 35 7.03 -15.43 8.66
C GLY A 35 6.62 -15.30 7.18
N GLN A 36 5.58 -16.01 6.74
CA GLN A 36 5.08 -15.96 5.37
C GLN A 36 4.19 -14.74 5.18
N SER A 37 4.35 -14.02 4.06
CA SER A 37 3.47 -12.89 3.74
C SER A 37 2.03 -13.32 3.53
N ASN A 38 1.10 -12.65 4.20
CA ASN A 38 -0.32 -12.78 4.01
C ASN A 38 -1.01 -11.42 3.83
N VAL A 39 -2.14 -11.43 3.14
CA VAL A 39 -3.09 -10.32 3.06
C VAL A 39 -4.50 -10.89 3.17
N GLY A 40 -5.38 -10.20 3.90
CA GLY A 40 -6.80 -10.52 4.01
C GLY A 40 -7.65 -9.25 3.99
N LEU A 41 -8.77 -9.29 3.25
CA LEU A 41 -9.67 -8.15 3.05
C LEU A 41 -11.11 -8.65 2.82
N PHE A 42 -12.09 -8.07 3.51
CA PHE A 42 -13.50 -8.22 3.15
C PHE A 42 -13.90 -7.10 2.19
N ALA A 43 -14.51 -7.47 1.06
CA ALA A 43 -14.96 -6.54 0.01
C ALA A 43 -16.20 -7.10 -0.68
N GLY A 44 -17.26 -6.29 -0.82
CA GLY A 44 -18.49 -6.68 -1.54
C GLY A 44 -19.29 -7.87 -0.96
N GLY A 45 -18.97 -8.32 0.26
CA GLY A 45 -19.56 -9.52 0.89
C GLY A 45 -18.71 -10.79 0.77
N ASP A 46 -17.61 -10.77 0.00
CA ASP A 46 -16.66 -11.88 -0.07
C ASP A 46 -15.39 -11.59 0.78
N PHE A 47 -14.70 -12.65 1.20
CA PHE A 47 -13.34 -12.57 1.73
C PHE A 47 -12.31 -12.81 0.63
N TYR A 48 -11.43 -11.83 0.44
CA TYR A 48 -10.28 -11.85 -0.45
C TYR A 48 -9.01 -12.09 0.36
N SER A 49 -8.15 -13.00 -0.10
CA SER A 49 -6.88 -13.31 0.57
C SER A 49 -5.74 -13.55 -0.42
N ALA A 50 -4.52 -13.31 0.04
CA ALA A 50 -3.30 -13.63 -0.70
C ALA A 50 -2.26 -14.24 0.25
N THR A 51 -1.91 -15.51 0.06
CA THR A 51 -1.00 -16.28 0.93
C THR A 51 -0.63 -17.62 0.26
N MET A 52 -0.12 -18.60 1.00
CA MET A 52 0.22 -19.95 0.52
C MET A 52 -0.93 -20.94 0.72
N THR A 53 -1.07 -21.96 -0.14
CA THR A 53 -2.06 -23.05 0.07
C THR A 53 -1.47 -24.34 0.64
N ASP A 54 -0.16 -24.48 0.68
CA ASP A 54 0.54 -25.68 1.10
C ASP A 54 1.66 -25.39 2.11
N PHE A 55 1.96 -26.39 2.94
CA PHE A 55 3.00 -26.33 3.98
C PHE A 55 4.41 -26.04 3.41
N LEU A 56 4.68 -26.42 2.16
CA LEU A 56 5.96 -26.16 1.49
C LEU A 56 6.05 -24.77 0.84
N ALA A 57 5.02 -23.93 0.99
CA ALA A 57 4.93 -22.59 0.38
C ALA A 57 5.16 -22.58 -1.15
N SER A 58 4.78 -23.65 -1.85
CA SER A 58 4.96 -23.81 -3.30
C SER A 58 3.81 -23.25 -4.14
N ASP A 59 2.60 -23.21 -3.58
CA ASP A 59 1.39 -22.70 -4.22
C ASP A 59 0.95 -21.38 -3.59
N ALA A 60 1.63 -20.30 -3.96
CA ALA A 60 1.21 -18.94 -3.66
C ALA A 60 -0.03 -18.56 -4.47
N VAL A 61 -1.05 -18.02 -3.81
CA VAL A 61 -2.37 -17.77 -4.40
C VAL A 61 -2.89 -16.37 -4.10
N ILE A 62 -3.66 -15.81 -5.04
CA ILE A 62 -4.66 -14.77 -4.75
C ILE A 62 -6.04 -15.41 -4.89
N TYR A 63 -6.83 -15.34 -3.84
CA TYR A 63 -7.98 -16.21 -3.56
C TYR A 63 -9.20 -15.40 -3.11
N ARG A 64 -10.41 -15.92 -3.37
CA ARG A 64 -11.67 -15.39 -2.83
C ARG A 64 -12.59 -16.52 -2.39
N SER A 65 -13.20 -16.36 -1.22
CA SER A 65 -14.18 -17.29 -0.65
C SER A 65 -15.13 -16.58 0.34
N LEU A 66 -15.93 -17.33 1.09
CA LEU A 66 -16.86 -16.84 2.13
C LEU A 66 -18.04 -15.97 1.66
N GLY A 67 -18.13 -15.59 0.38
CA GLY A 67 -19.32 -14.97 -0.18
C GLY A 67 -20.48 -15.97 -0.35
N GLU A 68 -21.67 -15.62 0.14
CA GLU A 68 -22.86 -16.48 0.03
C GLU A 68 -23.30 -16.68 -1.43
N GLY A 69 -23.53 -17.93 -1.83
CA GLY A 69 -23.90 -18.29 -3.20
C GLY A 69 -22.81 -18.01 -4.26
N ARG A 70 -21.63 -17.54 -3.86
CA ARG A 70 -20.56 -17.06 -4.76
C ARG A 70 -19.55 -18.17 -5.02
N PRO A 71 -19.02 -18.28 -6.25
CA PRO A 71 -17.97 -19.24 -6.53
C PRO A 71 -16.67 -18.80 -5.85
N VAL A 72 -16.02 -19.76 -5.19
CA VAL A 72 -14.60 -19.67 -4.82
C VAL A 72 -13.77 -19.50 -6.09
N LEU A 73 -12.86 -18.52 -6.09
CA LEU A 73 -11.95 -18.24 -7.21
C LEU A 73 -10.49 -18.19 -6.74
N ARG A 74 -9.58 -18.60 -7.61
CA ARG A 74 -8.13 -18.56 -7.36
C ARG A 74 -7.30 -18.17 -8.58
N THR A 75 -6.03 -17.80 -8.36
CA THR A 75 -5.02 -17.72 -9.43
C THR A 75 -4.63 -19.12 -9.93
N VAL A 76 -4.23 -19.22 -11.20
CA VAL A 76 -3.85 -20.51 -11.82
C VAL A 76 -2.67 -21.13 -11.08
N LYS A 77 -2.79 -22.42 -10.72
CA LYS A 77 -1.78 -23.14 -9.94
C LYS A 77 -0.47 -23.30 -10.73
N TYR A 78 0.66 -22.98 -10.12
CA TYR A 78 2.01 -23.11 -10.68
C TYR A 78 2.28 -22.36 -12.00
N ASP A 79 1.43 -21.41 -12.42
CA ASP A 79 1.68 -20.58 -13.59
C ASP A 79 2.50 -19.33 -13.22
N SER A 80 3.80 -19.36 -13.55
CA SER A 80 4.72 -18.25 -13.27
C SER A 80 4.39 -16.94 -14.00
N LYS A 81 3.56 -16.96 -15.06
CA LYS A 81 3.03 -15.72 -15.66
C LYS A 81 2.07 -15.02 -14.70
N TRP A 82 1.31 -15.79 -13.92
CA TRP A 82 0.33 -15.28 -12.96
C TRP A 82 1.01 -14.81 -11.66
N LEU A 83 1.80 -15.67 -11.01
CA LEU A 83 2.55 -15.36 -9.79
C LEU A 83 3.87 -16.12 -9.76
N ARG A 84 5.00 -15.44 -9.48
CA ARG A 84 6.33 -16.09 -9.42
C ARG A 84 7.12 -15.74 -8.16
N GLU A 85 7.10 -16.64 -7.17
CA GLU A 85 7.65 -16.40 -5.83
C GLU A 85 7.20 -15.04 -5.25
N PRO A 86 5.89 -14.80 -5.11
CA PRO A 86 5.38 -13.51 -4.64
C PRO A 86 5.54 -13.34 -3.12
N HIS A 87 5.79 -12.10 -2.73
CA HIS A 87 5.69 -11.60 -1.37
C HIS A 87 4.55 -10.58 -1.33
N PHE A 88 3.44 -10.93 -0.68
CA PHE A 88 2.23 -10.11 -0.63
C PHE A 88 2.38 -8.97 0.41
N LEU A 89 1.94 -7.77 0.07
CA LEU A 89 2.18 -6.55 0.86
C LEU A 89 0.88 -5.93 1.40
N HIS A 90 -0.14 -5.79 0.56
CA HIS A 90 -1.40 -5.14 0.93
C HIS A 90 -2.53 -5.46 -0.07
N ALA A 91 -3.79 -5.17 0.28
CA ALA A 91 -4.90 -5.14 -0.67
C ALA A 91 -5.93 -4.05 -0.30
N ILE A 92 -6.65 -3.56 -1.30
CA ILE A 92 -7.67 -2.50 -1.14
C ILE A 92 -8.94 -2.83 -1.93
N ASP A 93 -10.07 -2.40 -1.38
CA ASP A 93 -11.33 -2.22 -2.11
C ASP A 93 -11.28 -0.85 -2.81
N TYR A 94 -11.50 -0.80 -4.14
CA TYR A 94 -11.72 0.46 -4.85
C TYR A 94 -12.53 0.26 -6.13
N GLY A 95 -13.64 1.01 -6.27
CA GLY A 95 -14.51 0.93 -7.46
C GLY A 95 -15.08 -0.47 -7.70
N ASN A 96 -14.98 -0.96 -8.94
CA ASN A 96 -15.44 -2.30 -9.34
C ASN A 96 -14.41 -3.41 -9.03
N TYR A 97 -13.27 -3.09 -8.43
CA TYR A 97 -12.12 -3.99 -8.30
C TYR A 97 -11.64 -4.16 -6.85
N VAL A 98 -10.91 -5.26 -6.62
CA VAL A 98 -9.98 -5.39 -5.50
C VAL A 98 -8.56 -5.36 -6.08
N TYR A 99 -7.69 -4.52 -5.52
CA TYR A 99 -6.28 -4.42 -5.94
C TYR A 99 -5.37 -5.04 -4.89
N PHE A 100 -4.39 -5.82 -5.32
CA PHE A 100 -3.38 -6.48 -4.48
C PHE A 100 -2.01 -5.91 -4.80
N PHE A 101 -1.27 -5.52 -3.78
CA PHE A 101 0.10 -5.04 -3.88
C PHE A 101 1.05 -6.14 -3.41
N LEU A 102 2.08 -6.42 -4.20
CA LEU A 102 3.05 -7.48 -3.95
C LEU A 102 4.40 -7.16 -4.60
N SER A 103 5.42 -7.93 -4.29
CA SER A 103 6.64 -8.03 -5.10
C SER A 103 6.88 -9.48 -5.52
N GLU A 104 7.36 -9.71 -6.73
CA GLU A 104 7.62 -11.06 -7.28
C GLU A 104 8.87 -11.07 -8.17
N ILE A 105 9.27 -12.24 -8.67
CA ILE A 105 10.33 -12.33 -9.68
C ILE A 105 9.80 -11.88 -11.05
N ALA A 106 10.51 -10.94 -11.67
CA ALA A 106 10.24 -10.48 -13.02
C ALA A 106 10.44 -11.60 -14.05
N VAL A 107 9.36 -12.09 -14.64
CA VAL A 107 9.42 -13.01 -15.80
C VAL A 107 10.02 -12.33 -17.03
N GLU A 108 9.85 -11.01 -17.12
CA GLU A 108 10.24 -10.16 -18.24
C GLU A 108 11.70 -9.64 -18.17
N TYR A 109 12.44 -9.93 -17.10
CA TYR A 109 13.88 -9.63 -16.95
C TYR A 109 14.75 -10.88 -16.65
N THR A 110 14.23 -12.08 -16.92
CA THR A 110 14.93 -13.36 -16.68
C THR A 110 16.31 -13.47 -17.32
N ALA A 111 16.54 -12.80 -18.46
CA ALA A 111 17.84 -12.73 -19.13
C ALA A 111 18.95 -12.05 -18.29
N LEU A 112 18.59 -11.27 -17.26
CA LEU A 112 19.52 -10.66 -16.30
C LEU A 112 19.56 -11.41 -14.94
N GLY A 113 18.96 -12.61 -14.86
CA GLY A 113 18.87 -13.43 -13.65
C GLY A 113 17.62 -13.16 -12.81
N LYS A 114 17.73 -13.40 -11.49
CA LYS A 114 16.60 -13.27 -10.53
C LYS A 114 16.42 -11.80 -10.10
N VAL A 115 15.72 -11.02 -10.93
CA VAL A 115 15.29 -9.65 -10.61
C VAL A 115 13.93 -9.69 -9.91
N VAL A 116 13.78 -8.95 -8.80
CA VAL A 116 12.50 -8.79 -8.08
C VAL A 116 11.90 -7.42 -8.38
N PHE A 117 10.59 -7.39 -8.69
CA PHE A 117 9.81 -6.21 -9.05
C PHE A 117 8.54 -6.06 -8.20
N SER A 118 8.19 -4.81 -7.88
CA SER A 118 6.91 -4.42 -7.26
C SER A 118 5.77 -4.46 -8.28
N ARG A 119 4.58 -4.94 -7.87
CA ARG A 119 3.39 -5.05 -8.71
C ARG A 119 2.14 -4.52 -8.01
N VAL A 120 1.17 -4.08 -8.81
CA VAL A 120 -0.24 -4.19 -8.45
C VAL A 120 -0.88 -5.23 -9.36
N ALA A 121 -1.70 -6.09 -8.79
CA ALA A 121 -2.67 -6.90 -9.50
C ALA A 121 -4.08 -6.40 -9.20
N ARG A 122 -5.03 -6.57 -10.13
CA ARG A 122 -6.45 -6.31 -9.87
C ARG A 122 -7.31 -7.53 -10.22
N VAL A 123 -8.46 -7.64 -9.56
CA VAL A 123 -9.55 -8.56 -9.93
C VAL A 123 -10.89 -7.84 -9.81
N CYS A 124 -11.84 -8.16 -10.68
CA CYS A 124 -13.21 -7.65 -10.60
C CYS A 124 -13.90 -8.20 -9.36
N LYS A 125 -14.65 -7.34 -8.65
CA LYS A 125 -15.48 -7.77 -7.53
C LYS A 125 -16.49 -8.81 -7.98
N ASN A 126 -17.24 -8.51 -9.05
CA ASN A 126 -18.31 -9.38 -9.56
C ASN A 126 -17.85 -10.61 -10.37
N ASP A 127 -16.55 -10.90 -10.46
CA ASP A 127 -16.02 -12.09 -11.14
C ASP A 127 -16.66 -13.38 -10.56
N ASN A 128 -17.06 -14.30 -11.43
CA ASN A 128 -17.69 -15.57 -11.08
C ASN A 128 -16.94 -16.78 -11.68
N GLY A 129 -15.74 -16.57 -12.23
CA GLY A 129 -15.00 -17.60 -12.95
C GLY A 129 -15.34 -17.65 -14.44
N GLY A 130 -14.55 -18.42 -15.19
CA GLY A 130 -14.66 -18.54 -16.64
C GLY A 130 -15.72 -19.53 -17.11
N SER A 131 -15.66 -19.89 -18.38
CA SER A 131 -16.52 -20.93 -18.96
C SER A 131 -16.09 -22.32 -18.46
N PRO A 132 -16.96 -23.36 -18.53
CA PRO A 132 -16.58 -24.74 -18.21
C PRO A 132 -15.42 -25.32 -19.04
N ARG A 133 -14.95 -24.60 -20.08
CA ARG A 133 -13.84 -24.98 -20.94
C ARG A 133 -12.56 -24.21 -20.61
N VAL A 134 -12.66 -22.97 -20.12
CA VAL A 134 -11.52 -22.08 -19.86
C VAL A 134 -11.76 -21.26 -18.59
N LEU A 135 -10.83 -21.38 -17.61
CA LEU A 135 -10.84 -20.64 -16.33
C LEU A 135 -12.04 -20.92 -15.38
N ASP A 136 -12.71 -22.07 -15.45
CA ASP A 136 -13.63 -22.49 -14.36
C ASP A 136 -12.89 -22.51 -13.00
N ARG A 137 -13.49 -21.86 -12.00
CA ARG A 137 -12.92 -21.57 -10.65
C ARG A 137 -11.63 -20.75 -10.62
N TYR A 138 -11.20 -20.17 -11.74
CA TYR A 138 -10.08 -19.23 -11.81
C TYR A 138 -10.57 -17.82 -12.15
N TRP A 139 -9.80 -16.80 -11.77
CA TRP A 139 -10.12 -15.41 -12.10
C TRP A 139 -10.21 -15.18 -13.62
N THR A 140 -11.24 -14.46 -14.07
CA THR A 140 -11.40 -14.00 -15.47
C THR A 140 -10.92 -12.55 -15.68
N SER A 141 -10.54 -11.91 -14.57
CA SER A 141 -10.23 -10.48 -14.49
C SER A 141 -8.84 -10.18 -13.93
N PHE A 142 -8.04 -11.20 -13.63
CA PHE A 142 -6.70 -11.05 -13.06
C PHE A 142 -5.73 -10.46 -14.08
N LEU A 143 -5.29 -9.23 -13.83
CA LEU A 143 -4.21 -8.54 -14.54
C LEU A 143 -3.22 -7.96 -13.53
N LYS A 144 -1.94 -7.86 -13.90
CA LYS A 144 -0.90 -7.17 -13.12
C LYS A 144 -0.05 -6.21 -13.95
N SER A 145 0.43 -5.15 -13.31
CA SER A 145 1.43 -4.21 -13.84
C SER A 145 2.46 -3.85 -12.76
N LEU A 146 3.56 -3.21 -13.16
CA LEU A 146 4.59 -2.64 -12.29
C LEU A 146 4.07 -1.41 -11.55
N THR A 147 4.21 -1.37 -10.22
CA THR A 147 3.76 -0.22 -9.40
C THR A 147 4.57 0.03 -8.15
N ASN A 148 4.62 1.30 -7.77
CA ASN A 148 4.77 1.78 -6.39
C ASN A 148 3.47 2.60 -6.03
N VAL A 149 3.28 3.28 -4.87
CA VAL A 149 1.98 3.98 -4.51
C VAL A 149 2.07 5.20 -3.52
N LEU A 150 0.98 5.97 -3.22
CA LEU A 150 0.86 7.24 -2.38
C LEU A 150 -0.32 8.22 -2.76
N GLN A 151 -1.39 8.39 -1.93
CA GLN A 151 -2.42 9.49 -1.94
C GLN A 151 -1.79 10.90 -1.97
N ILE A 152 -2.10 11.71 -3.00
CA ILE A 152 -1.69 13.13 -3.09
C ILE A 152 -2.80 13.98 -3.75
N ASN A 153 -2.97 15.24 -3.31
CA ASN A 153 -3.77 16.28 -3.98
C ASN A 153 -5.23 15.95 -4.32
N GLN A 154 -5.96 15.30 -3.39
CA GLN A 154 -7.38 14.98 -3.53
C GLN A 154 -7.72 14.04 -4.71
N ARG A 155 -6.70 13.46 -5.39
CA ARG A 155 -6.86 12.38 -6.37
C ARG A 155 -6.50 11.04 -5.70
N PRO A 156 -7.32 9.98 -5.84
CA PRO A 156 -7.05 8.68 -5.21
C PRO A 156 -5.71 8.04 -5.61
N ALA A 157 -5.06 7.36 -4.65
CA ALA A 157 -3.87 6.50 -4.76
C ALA A 157 -3.64 5.76 -3.42
N VAL A 158 -3.20 4.49 -3.31
CA VAL A 158 -2.97 3.82 -1.98
C VAL A 158 -1.49 3.64 -1.58
N VAL A 159 -0.94 2.54 -1.04
CA VAL A 159 0.26 2.59 -0.15
C VAL A 159 1.59 2.00 -0.70
N GLY A 160 2.74 2.69 -0.53
CA GLY A 160 4.05 2.18 -1.00
C GLY A 160 5.35 2.80 -0.44
N VAL A 161 6.23 1.93 0.12
CA VAL A 161 7.65 2.19 0.47
C VAL A 161 8.53 1.18 -0.28
N PHE A 162 9.70 1.60 -0.75
CA PHE A 162 10.57 0.81 -1.63
C PHE A 162 12.02 0.83 -1.19
N THR A 163 12.72 -0.27 -1.41
CA THR A 163 14.11 -0.45 -0.99
C THR A 163 14.95 -1.06 -2.11
N THR A 164 16.25 -0.77 -2.12
CA THR A 164 17.21 -1.55 -2.92
C THR A 164 17.21 -3.02 -2.50
N GLN A 165 17.66 -3.92 -3.39
CA GLN A 165 17.71 -5.35 -3.13
C GLN A 165 18.66 -5.70 -1.96
N GLY A 166 18.65 -6.95 -1.48
CA GLY A 166 19.49 -7.40 -0.36
C GLY A 166 20.99 -7.21 -0.63
N ASN A 167 21.43 -7.58 -1.84
CA ASN A 167 22.84 -7.58 -2.25
C ASN A 167 23.25 -6.27 -2.94
N SER A 168 22.66 -5.14 -2.54
CA SER A 168 22.88 -3.82 -3.14
C SER A 168 23.20 -2.77 -2.07
N ILE A 169 23.75 -1.63 -2.47
CA ILE A 169 23.94 -0.48 -1.57
C ILE A 169 22.57 -0.14 -0.93
N PRO A 170 22.46 -0.05 0.41
CA PRO A 170 21.20 0.28 1.07
C PRO A 170 20.66 1.64 0.62
N GLY A 171 19.41 1.64 0.19
CA GLY A 171 18.68 2.84 -0.17
C GLY A 171 17.19 2.58 -0.04
N SER A 172 16.45 3.60 0.40
CA SER A 172 14.99 3.58 0.49
C SER A 172 14.38 4.77 -0.23
N ALA A 173 13.19 4.57 -0.79
CA ALA A 173 12.41 5.57 -1.49
C ALA A 173 10.93 5.45 -1.08
N VAL A 174 10.25 6.60 -1.02
CA VAL A 174 8.79 6.69 -0.95
C VAL A 174 8.36 7.38 -2.23
N CYS A 175 7.33 6.87 -2.89
CA CYS A 175 6.83 7.41 -4.16
C CYS A 175 5.32 7.70 -4.03
N ALA A 176 4.59 7.96 -5.12
CA ALA A 176 3.15 8.24 -5.13
C ALA A 176 2.56 7.98 -6.54
N PHE A 177 1.35 7.41 -6.69
CA PHE A 177 0.82 6.91 -7.99
C PHE A 177 -0.70 6.96 -8.04
N TYR A 178 -1.30 7.72 -8.96
CA TYR A 178 -2.75 7.90 -9.01
C TYR A 178 -3.51 6.65 -9.47
N MET A 179 -4.70 6.40 -8.91
CA MET A 179 -5.55 5.26 -9.29
C MET A 179 -6.01 5.33 -10.75
N ASP A 180 -6.18 6.53 -11.32
CA ASP A 180 -6.49 6.68 -12.74
C ASP A 180 -5.30 6.39 -13.66
N ASP A 181 -4.06 6.62 -13.22
CA ASP A 181 -2.86 6.14 -13.94
C ASP A 181 -2.73 4.61 -13.87
N ILE A 182 -3.06 4.01 -12.71
CA ILE A 182 -3.16 2.55 -12.54
C ILE A 182 -4.20 1.97 -13.51
N GLU A 183 -5.41 2.54 -13.53
CA GLU A 183 -6.49 2.12 -14.42
C GLU A 183 -6.18 2.36 -15.90
N LYS A 184 -5.50 3.45 -16.24
CA LYS A 184 -5.04 3.73 -17.60
C LYS A 184 -4.10 2.63 -18.10
N VAL A 185 -3.14 2.19 -17.29
CA VAL A 185 -2.21 1.12 -17.66
C VAL A 185 -2.92 -0.24 -17.83
N PHE A 186 -3.91 -0.56 -16.98
CA PHE A 186 -4.76 -1.75 -17.19
C PHE A 186 -5.63 -1.68 -18.45
N ASN A 187 -5.88 -0.48 -18.98
CA ASN A 187 -6.54 -0.26 -20.28
C ASN A 187 -5.55 -0.13 -21.45
N GLY A 188 -4.23 -0.17 -21.20
CA GLY A 188 -3.16 -0.11 -22.20
C GLY A 188 -2.88 -1.45 -22.90
N LYS A 189 -1.66 -1.62 -23.42
CA LYS A 189 -1.25 -2.83 -24.15
C LYS A 189 -0.86 -3.97 -23.21
N PHE A 190 -1.15 -5.20 -23.61
CA PHE A 190 -0.68 -6.41 -22.92
C PHE A 190 0.76 -6.73 -23.33
N LYS A 191 1.51 -7.43 -22.48
CA LYS A 191 2.90 -7.85 -22.74
C LYS A 191 2.94 -9.32 -23.15
N GLU A 192 3.49 -9.61 -24.32
CA GLU A 192 3.75 -10.98 -24.78
C GLU A 192 5.23 -11.35 -24.74
N GLN A 193 5.47 -12.66 -24.68
CA GLN A 193 6.73 -13.30 -25.06
C GLN A 193 6.36 -14.41 -26.05
N ARG A 194 6.80 -14.32 -27.31
CA ARG A 194 6.34 -15.22 -28.39
C ARG A 194 6.91 -16.63 -28.26
N THR A 195 8.18 -16.69 -27.87
CA THR A 195 8.93 -17.90 -27.50
C THR A 195 9.72 -17.62 -26.23
N SER A 196 10.10 -18.65 -25.47
CA SER A 196 10.77 -18.50 -24.16
C SER A 196 12.12 -17.76 -24.19
N ASP A 197 12.75 -17.70 -25.36
CA ASP A 197 14.01 -17.03 -25.69
C ASP A 197 13.82 -15.63 -26.34
N SER A 198 12.61 -15.31 -26.81
CA SER A 198 12.32 -14.00 -27.41
C SER A 198 12.25 -12.87 -26.37
N SER A 199 12.56 -11.64 -26.80
CA SER A 199 12.30 -10.43 -26.02
C SER A 199 10.80 -10.22 -25.78
N TRP A 200 10.45 -9.63 -24.64
CA TRP A 200 9.07 -9.27 -24.33
C TRP A 200 8.62 -8.03 -25.13
N THR A 201 7.45 -8.08 -25.75
CA THR A 201 6.92 -7.03 -26.63
C THR A 201 5.45 -6.72 -26.35
N PRO A 202 4.96 -5.51 -26.67
CA PRO A 202 3.53 -5.23 -26.63
C PRO A 202 2.75 -6.08 -27.65
N VAL A 203 1.60 -6.60 -27.22
CA VAL A 203 0.60 -7.23 -28.09
C VAL A 203 -0.05 -6.16 -28.98
N PRO A 204 -0.19 -6.39 -30.30
CA PRO A 204 -0.96 -5.50 -31.20
C PRO A 204 -2.45 -5.45 -30.81
N ASP A 205 -3.09 -4.29 -30.92
CA ASP A 205 -4.48 -4.12 -30.45
C ASP A 205 -5.48 -4.93 -31.31
N GLU A 206 -5.10 -5.26 -32.54
CA GLU A 206 -5.82 -6.13 -33.47
C GLU A 206 -5.89 -7.59 -33.00
N GLN A 207 -5.00 -8.00 -32.09
CA GLN A 207 -4.97 -9.34 -31.49
C GLN A 207 -5.68 -9.41 -30.14
N VAL A 208 -6.20 -8.29 -29.64
CA VAL A 208 -6.92 -8.24 -28.35
C VAL A 208 -8.40 -8.57 -28.58
N PRO A 209 -8.92 -9.70 -28.05
CA PRO A 209 -10.29 -10.14 -28.30
C PRO A 209 -11.34 -9.24 -27.62
N ARG A 210 -12.61 -9.44 -27.97
CA ARG A 210 -13.76 -8.70 -27.42
C ARG A 210 -14.70 -9.64 -26.63
N PRO A 211 -15.26 -9.22 -25.48
CA PRO A 211 -14.99 -7.97 -24.77
C PRO A 211 -13.54 -7.91 -24.28
N ARG A 212 -13.01 -6.72 -24.01
CA ARG A 212 -11.59 -6.56 -23.68
C ARG A 212 -11.22 -7.38 -22.43
N PRO A 213 -10.18 -8.24 -22.48
CA PRO A 213 -9.65 -8.96 -21.32
C PRO A 213 -9.45 -8.05 -20.09
N GLY A 214 -9.91 -8.51 -18.92
CA GLY A 214 -9.81 -7.76 -17.66
C GLY A 214 -10.89 -6.68 -17.44
N THR A 215 -11.92 -6.62 -18.29
CA THR A 215 -13.15 -5.84 -18.07
C THR A 215 -14.14 -6.63 -17.22
N CYS A 216 -14.86 -5.98 -16.31
CA CYS A 216 -15.87 -6.65 -15.48
C CYS A 216 -17.15 -6.93 -16.28
N ALA A 217 -17.79 -8.07 -16.05
CA ALA A 217 -19.08 -8.39 -16.68
C ALA A 217 -20.13 -7.34 -16.27
N GLY A 218 -20.93 -6.86 -17.21
CA GLY A 218 -21.92 -5.80 -16.99
C GLY A 218 -21.34 -4.37 -17.03
N ASP A 219 -20.03 -4.21 -17.23
CA ASP A 219 -19.34 -2.91 -17.24
C ASP A 219 -18.80 -2.54 -18.63
N GLY A 220 -18.94 -1.28 -19.04
CA GLY A 220 -18.38 -0.73 -20.28
C GLY A 220 -18.54 -1.65 -21.52
N PRO A 221 -17.43 -2.00 -22.22
CA PRO A 221 -17.44 -2.92 -23.38
C PRO A 221 -17.91 -4.37 -23.10
N ALA A 222 -18.20 -4.73 -21.85
CA ALA A 222 -18.71 -6.03 -21.42
C ALA A 222 -20.14 -5.96 -20.84
N SER A 223 -20.85 -4.86 -21.08
CA SER A 223 -22.22 -4.60 -20.57
C SER A 223 -23.27 -5.63 -20.99
N ASP A 224 -23.12 -6.27 -22.16
CA ASP A 224 -24.01 -7.35 -22.62
C ASP A 224 -23.88 -8.66 -21.79
N TYR A 225 -22.76 -8.84 -21.07
CA TYR A 225 -22.46 -10.07 -20.31
C TYR A 225 -22.94 -9.94 -18.87
N LYS A 226 -23.89 -10.77 -18.44
CA LYS A 226 -24.45 -10.73 -17.07
C LYS A 226 -23.54 -11.41 -16.03
N SER A 227 -22.60 -12.24 -16.47
CA SER A 227 -21.63 -12.93 -15.62
C SER A 227 -20.40 -13.33 -16.44
N SER A 228 -19.22 -13.38 -15.82
CA SER A 228 -17.95 -13.77 -16.46
C SER A 228 -17.96 -15.18 -17.06
N VAL A 229 -18.80 -16.07 -16.53
CA VAL A 229 -19.02 -17.44 -17.03
C VAL A 229 -19.54 -17.44 -18.48
N GLN A 230 -20.11 -16.31 -18.94
CA GLN A 230 -20.61 -16.11 -20.30
C GLN A 230 -19.55 -15.55 -21.27
N PHE A 231 -18.34 -15.23 -20.81
CA PHE A 231 -17.30 -14.66 -21.69
C PHE A 231 -16.82 -15.67 -22.75
N PRO A 232 -16.42 -15.22 -23.95
CA PRO A 232 -15.88 -16.09 -24.99
C PRO A 232 -14.60 -16.80 -24.55
N ASP A 233 -14.47 -18.07 -24.89
CA ASP A 233 -13.28 -18.89 -24.61
C ASP A 233 -11.97 -18.26 -25.14
N GLU A 234 -12.04 -17.53 -26.25
CA GLU A 234 -10.91 -16.79 -26.83
C GLU A 234 -10.40 -15.69 -25.87
N MET A 235 -11.32 -14.87 -25.32
CA MET A 235 -11.02 -13.83 -24.34
C MET A 235 -10.44 -14.43 -23.04
N LEU A 236 -11.03 -15.53 -22.57
CA LEU A 236 -10.57 -16.27 -21.39
C LEU A 236 -9.19 -16.93 -21.61
N THR A 237 -8.93 -17.42 -22.81
CA THR A 237 -7.62 -18.01 -23.19
C THR A 237 -6.55 -16.93 -23.32
N PHE A 238 -6.91 -15.75 -23.84
CA PHE A 238 -6.04 -14.59 -23.92
C PHE A 238 -5.64 -14.12 -22.51
N ILE A 239 -6.60 -13.83 -21.61
CA ILE A 239 -6.25 -13.30 -20.28
C ILE A 239 -5.41 -14.29 -19.46
N LYS A 240 -5.67 -15.60 -19.60
CA LYS A 240 -4.84 -16.65 -19.02
C LYS A 240 -3.39 -16.61 -19.51
N SER A 241 -3.18 -16.25 -20.78
CA SER A 241 -1.89 -16.30 -21.45
C SER A 241 -1.07 -15.00 -21.34
N TYR A 242 -1.75 -13.87 -21.14
CA TYR A 242 -1.18 -12.51 -21.13
C TYR A 242 -1.64 -11.68 -19.90
N PRO A 243 -1.41 -12.14 -18.65
CA PRO A 243 -1.85 -11.42 -17.45
C PRO A 243 -1.01 -10.17 -17.09
N LEU A 244 0.04 -9.85 -17.86
CA LEU A 244 0.97 -8.75 -17.61
C LEU A 244 0.73 -7.60 -18.61
N MET A 245 0.64 -6.36 -18.12
CA MET A 245 0.58 -5.16 -18.97
C MET A 245 1.99 -4.76 -19.47
N ASP A 246 2.05 -4.13 -20.64
CA ASP A 246 3.32 -3.69 -21.25
C ASP A 246 3.91 -2.46 -20.54
N GLU A 247 3.05 -1.47 -20.26
CA GLU A 247 3.39 -0.25 -19.53
C GLU A 247 3.54 -0.50 -18.02
N ALA A 248 4.47 0.23 -17.40
CA ALA A 248 4.55 0.41 -15.95
C ALA A 248 3.72 1.62 -15.54
N VAL A 249 3.08 1.58 -14.36
CA VAL A 249 2.37 2.77 -13.85
C VAL A 249 3.39 3.87 -13.51
N PRO A 250 3.19 5.12 -13.94
CA PRO A 250 4.10 6.23 -13.64
C PRO A 250 3.91 6.74 -12.21
N SER A 251 5.00 7.15 -11.56
CA SER A 251 4.90 7.89 -10.29
C SER A 251 4.46 9.32 -10.54
N VAL A 252 3.72 9.91 -9.60
CA VAL A 252 3.44 11.35 -9.51
C VAL A 252 4.74 12.14 -9.71
N ASN A 253 4.80 12.90 -10.82
CA ASN A 253 5.94 13.72 -11.25
C ASN A 253 7.25 12.93 -11.58
N ASP A 254 7.13 11.65 -11.93
CA ASP A 254 8.22 10.77 -12.40
C ASP A 254 9.44 10.70 -11.46
N ARG A 255 9.19 10.77 -10.15
CA ARG A 255 10.22 10.72 -9.10
C ARG A 255 9.68 10.22 -7.75
N PRO A 256 10.56 9.71 -6.86
CA PRO A 256 10.23 9.54 -5.44
C PRO A 256 9.86 10.87 -4.78
N CYS A 257 8.88 10.85 -3.89
CA CYS A 257 8.53 11.99 -3.04
C CYS A 257 9.48 12.14 -1.84
N PHE A 258 10.14 11.07 -1.40
CA PHE A 258 11.22 11.06 -0.39
C PHE A 258 12.27 9.98 -0.72
N THR A 259 13.53 10.22 -0.38
CA THR A 259 14.62 9.23 -0.49
C THR A 259 15.52 9.26 0.74
N ARG A 260 16.07 8.09 1.11
CA ARG A 260 17.07 7.91 2.16
C ARG A 260 18.14 6.93 1.68
N THR A 261 19.28 7.45 1.23
CA THR A 261 20.44 6.69 0.72
C THR A 261 21.69 6.84 1.60
N SER A 262 21.66 7.74 2.58
CA SER A 262 22.74 7.97 3.55
C SER A 262 22.66 7.10 4.81
N SER A 263 21.61 6.27 4.96
CA SER A 263 21.47 5.32 6.06
C SER A 263 21.80 3.90 5.62
N ARG A 264 22.30 3.08 6.55
CA ARG A 264 22.39 1.62 6.35
C ARG A 264 21.04 0.92 6.55
N SER A 265 20.16 1.51 7.35
CA SER A 265 18.81 1.03 7.64
C SER A 265 17.82 1.32 6.52
N LYS A 266 17.00 0.33 6.19
CA LYS A 266 15.93 0.43 5.20
C LYS A 266 14.61 0.83 5.86
N LEU A 267 13.77 1.53 5.10
CA LEU A 267 12.40 1.85 5.52
C LEU A 267 11.50 0.62 5.31
N THR A 268 10.61 0.36 6.26
CA THR A 268 9.77 -0.86 6.30
C THR A 268 8.28 -0.54 6.25
N GLN A 269 7.84 0.47 6.97
CA GLN A 269 6.41 0.76 7.19
C GLN A 269 6.09 2.24 6.93
N ILE A 270 4.82 2.51 6.59
CA ILE A 270 4.33 3.87 6.34
C ILE A 270 2.89 4.06 6.82
N VAL A 271 2.63 5.20 7.46
CA VAL A 271 1.27 5.72 7.68
C VAL A 271 1.25 7.22 7.40
N VAL A 272 0.12 7.76 6.92
CA VAL A 272 0.04 9.13 6.38
C VAL A 272 -1.15 9.90 6.92
N ASP A 273 -0.91 11.08 7.49
CA ASP A 273 -1.96 12.08 7.68
C ASP A 273 -2.04 12.98 6.44
N VAL A 274 -3.07 12.81 5.61
CA VAL A 274 -3.39 13.72 4.48
C VAL A 274 -4.10 15.01 4.91
N SER A 275 -4.35 15.19 6.21
CA SER A 275 -5.22 16.22 6.79
C SER A 275 -4.56 16.97 7.96
N ALA A 276 -3.24 17.06 7.97
CA ALA A 276 -2.47 17.61 9.09
C ALA A 276 -2.56 19.15 9.17
N GLY A 277 -2.39 19.66 10.39
CA GLY A 277 -2.31 21.10 10.69
C GLY A 277 -3.64 21.86 10.69
N PRO A 278 -3.63 23.17 11.05
CA PRO A 278 -4.85 23.90 11.43
C PRO A 278 -5.90 24.07 10.32
N TYR A 279 -5.50 23.92 9.06
CA TYR A 279 -6.35 24.05 7.87
C TYR A 279 -6.66 22.70 7.21
N LYS A 280 -6.13 21.59 7.76
CA LYS A 280 -6.15 20.25 7.18
C LYS A 280 -5.60 20.17 5.75
N ASP A 281 -4.61 21.02 5.43
CA ASP A 281 -4.06 21.22 4.09
C ASP A 281 -2.64 20.66 3.90
N ARG A 282 -2.14 19.86 4.85
CA ARG A 282 -0.79 19.29 4.81
C ARG A 282 -0.80 17.77 4.88
N THR A 283 0.09 17.15 4.09
CA THR A 283 0.33 15.72 4.11
C THR A 283 1.61 15.41 4.90
N VAL A 284 1.51 14.65 5.99
CA VAL A 284 2.65 14.18 6.79
C VAL A 284 2.73 12.66 6.73
N MET A 285 3.88 12.14 6.33
CA MET A 285 4.20 10.71 6.30
C MET A 285 5.03 10.35 7.54
N PHE A 286 4.70 9.24 8.18
CA PHE A 286 5.51 8.61 9.22
C PHE A 286 6.07 7.30 8.65
N LEU A 287 7.39 7.16 8.67
CA LEU A 287 8.12 6.09 7.98
C LEU A 287 8.92 5.27 9.01
N GLY A 288 8.56 4.01 9.22
CA GLY A 288 9.28 3.08 10.09
C GLY A 288 10.49 2.46 9.40
N SER A 289 11.45 1.96 10.17
CA SER A 289 12.66 1.31 9.67
C SER A 289 12.99 -0.02 10.33
N ASP A 290 13.95 -0.74 9.74
CA ASP A 290 14.52 -1.97 10.29
C ASP A 290 15.43 -1.75 11.53
N ASP A 291 15.92 -0.53 11.77
CA ASP A 291 16.75 -0.16 12.93
C ASP A 291 15.99 0.47 14.12
N GLY A 292 14.65 0.44 14.10
CA GLY A 292 13.80 0.87 15.22
C GLY A 292 13.52 2.37 15.29
N ARG A 293 13.64 3.04 14.15
CA ARG A 293 13.44 4.49 14.01
C ARG A 293 12.12 4.79 13.29
N VAL A 294 11.60 5.99 13.54
CA VAL A 294 10.49 6.57 12.78
C VAL A 294 10.91 7.94 12.26
N LEU A 295 10.82 8.12 10.95
CA LEU A 295 11.05 9.41 10.30
C LEU A 295 9.69 10.08 10.07
N LYS A 296 9.59 11.35 10.46
CA LYS A 296 8.42 12.19 10.22
C LYS A 296 8.74 13.14 9.07
N VAL A 297 8.02 13.01 7.97
CA VAL A 297 8.31 13.71 6.71
C VAL A 297 7.10 14.51 6.25
N LEU A 298 7.27 15.81 6.09
CA LEU A 298 6.28 16.68 5.45
C LEU A 298 6.36 16.46 3.93
N ALA A 299 5.34 15.84 3.35
CA ALA A 299 5.22 15.76 1.90
C ALA A 299 4.85 17.15 1.35
N ASN A 300 5.60 17.62 0.35
CA ASN A 300 5.32 18.90 -0.29
C ASN A 300 4.42 18.68 -1.50
N THR A 301 3.12 18.93 -1.31
CA THR A 301 2.06 18.51 -2.23
C THR A 301 1.52 19.66 -3.09
N HIS A 302 1.67 20.92 -2.69
CA HIS A 302 1.15 22.06 -3.44
C HIS A 302 1.84 22.24 -4.81
N PRO A 303 1.10 22.50 -5.91
CA PRO A 303 1.67 22.69 -7.25
C PRO A 303 2.69 23.84 -7.40
N ASN A 304 2.65 24.82 -6.48
CA ASN A 304 3.43 26.06 -6.59
C ASN A 304 4.66 26.11 -5.66
N ASP A 305 4.84 25.15 -4.75
CA ASP A 305 6.07 25.01 -3.97
C ASP A 305 7.01 24.02 -4.69
N SER A 306 8.33 24.19 -4.56
CA SER A 306 9.29 23.31 -5.23
C SER A 306 9.17 21.85 -4.75
N PHE A 307 8.85 20.94 -5.66
CA PHE A 307 8.59 19.53 -5.36
C PHE A 307 9.79 18.85 -4.66
N GLY A 308 9.60 18.50 -3.39
CA GLY A 308 10.56 17.82 -2.54
C GLY A 308 10.05 17.81 -1.11
N SER A 309 10.01 16.64 -0.48
CA SER A 309 9.57 16.52 0.91
C SER A 309 10.61 17.04 1.91
N LYS A 310 10.16 17.46 3.09
CA LYS A 310 11.03 17.90 4.18
C LYS A 310 10.99 16.89 5.32
N LEU A 311 12.14 16.30 5.66
CA LEU A 311 12.32 15.60 6.93
C LEU A 311 12.10 16.60 8.08
N LEU A 312 11.12 16.33 8.94
CA LEU A 312 10.82 17.12 10.13
C LEU A 312 11.59 16.58 11.34
N GLU A 313 11.55 15.27 11.54
CA GLU A 313 12.12 14.57 12.69
C GLU A 313 12.64 13.19 12.27
N ASP A 314 13.76 12.74 12.87
CA ASP A 314 14.26 11.37 12.82
C ASP A 314 14.32 10.87 14.27
N ILE A 315 13.45 9.93 14.63
CA ILE A 315 13.16 9.52 16.00
C ILE A 315 13.67 8.10 16.21
N ASN A 316 14.57 7.86 17.16
CA ASN A 316 14.77 6.50 17.66
C ASN A 316 13.62 6.16 18.63
N VAL A 317 12.81 5.16 18.27
CA VAL A 317 11.59 4.80 19.03
C VAL A 317 11.81 3.54 19.88
N TYR A 318 12.58 2.58 19.38
CA TYR A 318 12.84 1.32 20.06
C TYR A 318 13.50 1.55 21.43
N ASN A 319 12.97 0.88 22.47
CA ASN A 319 13.46 1.00 23.84
C ASN A 319 13.99 -0.37 24.34
N PRO A 320 15.31 -0.60 24.34
CA PRO A 320 15.90 -1.87 24.77
C PRO A 320 15.48 -2.29 26.19
N SER A 321 15.30 -1.34 27.12
CA SER A 321 14.90 -1.63 28.51
C SER A 321 13.45 -2.11 28.69
N LYS A 322 12.64 -2.05 27.62
CA LYS A 322 11.23 -2.50 27.63
C LYS A 322 10.89 -3.51 26.54
N CYS A 323 11.66 -3.56 25.45
CA CYS A 323 11.38 -4.37 24.27
C CYS A 323 12.40 -5.50 24.05
N ASN A 324 13.58 -5.49 24.71
CA ASN A 324 14.47 -6.65 24.65
C ASN A 324 13.97 -7.75 25.58
N VAL A 325 13.11 -8.61 25.05
CA VAL A 325 12.57 -9.79 25.73
C VAL A 325 13.39 -11.01 25.30
N GLN A 326 13.79 -11.85 26.26
CA GLN A 326 14.58 -13.09 26.03
C GLN A 326 15.95 -12.90 25.34
N GLY A 327 16.46 -11.67 25.19
CA GLY A 327 17.79 -11.40 24.63
C GLY A 327 17.87 -11.31 23.11
N GLN A 328 16.74 -11.49 22.40
CA GLN A 328 16.67 -11.24 20.96
C GLN A 328 16.35 -9.76 20.70
N GLU A 329 17.34 -9.01 20.23
CA GLU A 329 17.15 -7.61 19.83
C GLU A 329 16.67 -7.51 18.37
N ASP A 330 15.38 -7.72 18.16
CA ASP A 330 14.69 -7.30 16.94
C ASP A 330 14.18 -5.85 17.08
N ARG A 331 14.76 -4.95 16.29
CA ARG A 331 14.36 -3.54 16.24
C ARG A 331 13.45 -3.20 15.05
N ARG A 332 13.03 -4.18 14.24
CA ARG A 332 12.25 -3.90 13.03
C ARG A 332 10.89 -3.32 13.40
N VAL A 333 10.56 -2.15 12.87
CA VAL A 333 9.18 -1.63 12.93
C VAL A 333 8.31 -2.53 12.06
N LEU A 334 7.39 -3.25 12.71
CA LEU A 334 6.47 -4.20 12.09
C LEU A 334 5.16 -3.54 11.63
N GLY A 335 4.68 -2.52 12.35
CA GLY A 335 3.44 -1.81 12.05
C GLY A 335 3.42 -0.39 12.59
N LEU A 336 2.60 0.47 11.96
CA LEU A 336 2.39 1.87 12.34
C LEU A 336 0.90 2.20 12.25
N GLU A 337 0.28 2.58 13.38
CA GLU A 337 -1.14 3.00 13.40
C GLU A 337 -1.30 4.44 13.92
N LEU A 338 -2.13 5.23 13.22
CA LEU A 338 -2.22 6.68 13.37
C LEU A 338 -3.51 7.13 14.05
N ASP A 339 -3.42 7.36 15.35
CA ASP A 339 -4.50 7.87 16.19
C ASP A 339 -4.50 9.41 16.20
N LYS A 340 -5.24 9.99 15.24
CA LYS A 340 -5.34 11.45 15.09
C LYS A 340 -6.11 12.12 16.23
N ASP A 341 -7.07 11.42 16.83
CA ASP A 341 -7.98 12.00 17.82
C ASP A 341 -7.34 12.08 19.22
N HIS A 342 -6.53 11.10 19.60
CA HIS A 342 -5.70 11.15 20.82
C HIS A 342 -4.24 11.59 20.54
N HIS A 343 -3.98 12.18 19.36
CA HIS A 343 -2.73 12.80 18.94
C HIS A 343 -1.48 11.89 19.06
N ALA A 344 -1.62 10.62 18.66
CA ALA A 344 -0.60 9.58 18.82
C ALA A 344 -0.31 8.78 17.55
N LEU A 345 0.91 8.24 17.49
CA LEU A 345 1.35 7.19 16.58
C LEU A 345 1.68 5.96 17.43
N PHE A 346 1.06 4.83 17.15
CA PHE A 346 1.44 3.55 17.73
C PHE A 346 2.45 2.86 16.82
N VAL A 347 3.56 2.40 17.40
CA VAL A 347 4.67 1.77 16.69
C VAL A 347 4.84 0.35 17.22
N ALA A 348 4.62 -0.65 16.37
CA ALA A 348 4.67 -2.05 16.74
C ALA A 348 6.03 -2.67 16.41
N PHE A 349 6.55 -3.46 17.36
CA PHE A 349 7.72 -4.33 17.26
C PHE A 349 7.29 -5.77 17.59
N SER A 350 8.14 -6.76 17.35
CA SER A 350 7.85 -8.18 17.65
C SER A 350 7.56 -8.46 19.12
N SER A 351 8.08 -7.63 20.05
CA SER A 351 7.98 -7.80 21.50
C SER A 351 7.18 -6.72 22.25
N CYS A 352 6.86 -5.60 21.60
CA CYS A 352 6.28 -4.44 22.28
C CYS A 352 5.53 -3.49 21.33
N VAL A 353 4.61 -2.69 21.87
CA VAL A 353 3.99 -1.55 21.17
C VAL A 353 4.30 -0.25 21.91
N ILE A 354 4.77 0.77 21.20
CA ILE A 354 5.17 2.06 21.77
C ILE A 354 4.24 3.17 21.24
N ARG A 355 3.60 3.90 22.15
CA ARG A 355 2.80 5.09 21.85
C ARG A 355 3.69 6.33 21.80
N VAL A 356 3.90 6.89 20.62
CA VAL A 356 4.68 8.10 20.34
C VAL A 356 3.73 9.30 20.15
N PRO A 357 3.94 10.46 20.80
CA PRO A 357 3.15 11.66 20.50
C PRO A 357 3.42 12.18 19.08
N LEU A 358 2.37 12.52 18.31
CA LEU A 358 2.52 12.98 16.91
C LEU A 358 3.35 14.25 16.77
N SER A 359 3.42 15.08 17.81
CA SER A 359 4.32 16.22 17.88
C SER A 359 4.81 16.50 19.30
N ARG A 360 5.99 17.11 19.38
CA ARG A 360 6.69 17.42 20.63
C ARG A 360 6.91 18.93 20.79
N CYS A 361 5.92 19.73 20.37
CA CYS A 361 6.01 21.19 20.26
C CYS A 361 6.39 21.88 21.57
N THR A 362 6.00 21.29 22.71
CA THR A 362 6.36 21.74 24.06
C THR A 362 7.87 21.76 24.31
N GLN A 363 8.67 20.95 23.60
CA GLN A 363 10.14 20.98 23.66
C GLN A 363 10.74 22.30 23.14
N HIS A 364 9.99 23.09 22.36
CA HIS A 364 10.41 24.43 21.94
C HIS A 364 10.11 25.51 23.01
N GLY A 365 9.30 25.21 24.03
CA GLY A 365 8.98 26.10 25.14
C GLY A 365 8.58 27.51 24.70
N ALA A 366 9.27 28.51 25.26
CA ALA A 366 9.11 29.93 24.90
C ALA A 366 10.00 30.40 23.72
N CYS A 367 10.67 29.49 23.00
CA CYS A 367 11.49 29.87 21.85
C CYS A 367 10.67 29.95 20.56
N LYS A 368 10.11 31.13 20.27
CA LYS A 368 9.36 31.42 19.04
C LYS A 368 10.12 31.05 17.76
N LYS A 369 11.44 31.30 17.73
CA LYS A 369 12.32 30.98 16.58
C LYS A 369 12.37 29.47 16.34
N ALA A 370 12.57 28.65 17.38
CA ALA A 370 12.58 27.19 17.25
C ALA A 370 11.20 26.64 16.86
N CYS A 371 10.14 27.10 17.52
CA CYS A 371 8.75 26.70 17.23
C CYS A 371 8.39 26.89 15.75
N LEU A 372 8.70 28.06 15.18
CA LEU A 372 8.42 28.37 13.77
C LEU A 372 9.42 27.72 12.80
N ALA A 373 10.66 27.46 13.20
CA ALA A 373 11.67 26.80 12.37
C ALA A 373 11.41 25.30 12.16
N SER A 374 10.71 24.65 13.10
CA SER A 374 10.26 23.25 12.96
C SER A 374 9.54 23.00 11.62
N ARG A 375 8.64 23.92 11.23
CA ARG A 375 7.64 23.77 10.17
C ARG A 375 6.77 22.52 10.34
N ASP A 376 6.62 22.03 11.56
CA ASP A 376 5.75 20.90 11.88
C ASP A 376 4.28 21.34 11.81
N PRO A 377 3.43 20.76 10.93
CA PRO A 377 2.02 21.14 10.83
C PRO A 377 1.24 21.02 12.14
N TYR A 378 1.66 20.12 13.03
CA TYR A 378 1.05 19.92 14.34
C TYR A 378 1.50 20.94 15.41
N CYS A 379 2.46 21.82 15.12
CA CYS A 379 2.97 22.83 16.06
C CYS A 379 2.50 24.24 15.71
N ILE A 380 2.03 24.95 16.74
CA ILE A 380 1.59 26.36 16.65
C ILE A 380 2.26 27.21 17.74
N TRP A 381 2.58 28.46 17.40
CA TRP A 381 3.02 29.45 18.37
C TRP A 381 1.82 30.23 18.91
N LEU A 382 1.60 30.18 20.23
CA LEU A 382 0.51 30.89 20.92
C LEU A 382 0.92 32.31 21.32
N ARG A 383 -0.07 33.22 21.39
CA ARG A 383 0.12 34.59 21.93
C ARG A 383 0.62 34.62 23.38
N THR A 384 0.38 33.56 24.15
CA THR A 384 0.85 33.38 25.54
C THR A 384 2.38 33.28 25.67
N GLY A 385 3.12 33.26 24.56
CA GLY A 385 4.59 33.17 24.59
C GLY A 385 5.11 31.73 24.61
N THR A 386 4.31 30.76 24.14
CA THR A 386 4.62 29.32 24.22
C THR A 386 4.30 28.59 22.92
N CYS A 387 5.13 27.61 22.56
CA CYS A 387 4.84 26.65 21.50
C CYS A 387 3.93 25.52 22.02
N ALA A 388 2.91 25.13 21.25
CA ALA A 388 1.92 24.14 21.65
C ALA A 388 1.55 23.18 20.50
N ASN A 389 1.01 22.02 20.86
CA ASN A 389 0.39 21.10 19.92
C ASN A 389 -0.95 21.69 19.43
N MET A 390 -1.27 21.48 18.15
CA MET A 390 -2.60 21.74 17.59
C MET A 390 -3.57 20.66 18.07
N THR A 391 -4.65 21.05 18.76
CA THR A 391 -5.66 20.12 19.27
C THR A 391 -6.81 19.91 18.28
N PRO A 392 -7.38 18.69 18.17
CA PRO A 392 -8.64 18.47 17.47
C PRO A 392 -9.72 19.45 17.93
N GLY A 393 -10.46 20.03 16.97
CA GLY A 393 -11.50 21.03 17.25
C GLY A 393 -11.02 22.47 17.46
N PHE A 394 -9.72 22.78 17.34
CA PHE A 394 -9.19 24.16 17.42
C PHE A 394 -9.66 25.03 16.24
N LYS A 395 -10.92 25.51 16.30
CA LYS A 395 -11.45 26.51 15.36
C LYS A 395 -10.60 27.79 15.46
N MET A 396 -10.00 28.20 14.36
CA MET A 396 -9.20 29.43 14.27
C MET A 396 -10.11 30.69 14.26
N LEU A 397 -10.82 30.91 15.38
CA LEU A 397 -11.82 31.97 15.57
C LEU A 397 -11.30 33.40 15.35
N ALA A 398 -9.97 33.58 15.36
CA ALA A 398 -9.33 34.68 14.65
C ALA A 398 -7.95 34.24 14.10
N PRO A 399 -7.61 34.55 12.83
CA PRO A 399 -6.29 34.27 12.25
C PRO A 399 -5.14 35.08 12.88
N ARG A 400 -5.43 35.89 13.91
CA ARG A 400 -4.45 36.71 14.65
C ARG A 400 -3.99 36.06 15.96
N CYS A 401 -4.51 34.90 16.37
CA CYS A 401 -4.31 34.33 17.72
C CYS A 401 -3.23 33.24 17.84
N ALA A 402 -2.85 32.60 16.74
CA ALA A 402 -1.73 31.66 16.68
C ALA A 402 -0.94 31.87 15.37
N VAL A 403 0.34 31.48 15.34
CA VAL A 403 1.22 31.64 14.18
C VAL A 403 1.95 30.32 13.86
N GLN A 404 2.04 29.99 12.57
CA GLN A 404 2.78 28.85 12.04
C GLN A 404 3.49 29.28 10.74
N SER A 405 4.77 28.92 10.56
CA SER A 405 5.51 29.31 9.35
C SER A 405 5.25 28.35 8.19
N ARG A 406 4.59 28.84 7.14
CA ARG A 406 4.37 28.09 5.89
C ARG A 406 5.58 28.08 4.94
N LYS A 407 6.50 29.05 5.06
CA LYS A 407 7.70 29.19 4.22
C LYS A 407 8.99 29.04 5.04
N ALA A 408 10.13 29.03 4.34
CA ALA A 408 11.42 29.17 4.98
C ALA A 408 11.52 30.50 5.72
N VAL A 409 12.01 30.46 6.95
CA VAL A 409 12.45 31.68 7.65
C VAL A 409 13.86 31.96 7.16
N GLU A 410 14.00 32.91 6.24
CA GLU A 410 15.30 33.47 5.90
C GLU A 410 15.86 34.18 7.13
N THR A 411 16.85 33.57 7.77
CA THR A 411 17.72 34.29 8.68
C THR A 411 18.60 35.22 7.86
N LYS A 412 18.12 36.45 7.64
CA LYS A 412 19.03 37.56 7.36
C LYS A 412 20.00 37.68 8.52
N THR A 413 21.20 37.15 8.34
CA THR A 413 22.39 37.65 9.03
C THR A 413 22.59 39.07 8.56
N THR A 414 22.18 40.03 9.38
CA THR A 414 22.80 41.36 9.37
C THR A 414 24.27 41.17 9.75
N GLU A 415 25.14 41.86 9.03
CA GLU A 415 26.59 41.92 9.26
C GLU A 415 26.92 42.56 10.62
#